data_AF-A0A3D5B6S1-F1
#
_entry.id   AF-A0A3D5B6S1-F1
#
_cell.length_a   1.000
_cell.length_b   1.000
_cell.length_c   1.000
_cell.angle_alpha   90.00
_cell.angle_beta   90.00
_cell.angle_gamma   90.00
#
_symmetry.space_group_name_H-M   'P 1'
#
loop_
_entity.id
_entity.type
_entity.pdbx_description
1 polymer ?
#
loop_
_entity_poly.entity_id
_entity_poly.type
_entity_poly.pdbx_seq_one_letter_code
_entity_poly.pdbx_strand_id
1 'polypeptide(L)'
;MDKNIGTHEPPFSGNNNPELIRRMLPEALARALSIVPLGIARDELWIGATKVLSPIDLSTLEQGLRYPIRIFLIGYSQVIRLQAQLYNQADPRPPSLPLEVLLDVLGIEKTLLTRGQLSPETQSLSQVFYKWLQDDQITTAQWSQLMSMVYYLPTKDIIQPSSINTLAAFLDIDPALRREVQSYIPLWWANHTLFIGISEPDQINKVQAITNKWPCRTSLIVLPEQLLKKIKRTHESRGLFAPEFRDEHVAEALLQLGKVTEEEVQAALTLNRRTGETICNALSTSQPDIQFQWLETKARLSGTTAIHESDLPGHFDQILEALFNILPYEICRMLKVLPLNFMNEVLVVGLAKLHPGLIDILSEISGYPIETRLMTDATIIGRLAQVQFSESNLPDYKIGIPQINSFLETSHMVQPDQIQRI
;
A
#
# COMPACT_ATOMS: atom_id res chain seq x y z
N MET A 1 26.99 24.14 -17.95
CA MET A 1 27.81 23.26 -17.09
C MET A 1 26.87 22.85 -15.98
N ASP A 2 26.06 21.82 -16.25
CA ASP A 2 24.88 21.50 -15.46
C ASP A 2 25.17 20.22 -14.68
N LYS A 3 25.31 20.34 -13.36
CA LYS A 3 25.76 19.25 -12.47
C LYS A 3 24.75 18.85 -11.38
N ASN A 4 23.50 19.29 -11.45
CA ASN A 4 22.52 19.05 -10.39
C ASN A 4 21.35 18.13 -10.76
N ILE A 5 21.56 17.07 -11.56
CA ILE A 5 20.55 16.01 -11.73
C ILE A 5 21.22 14.66 -11.52
N GLY A 6 21.20 14.17 -10.28
CA GLY A 6 21.67 12.83 -9.95
C GLY A 6 20.54 11.82 -10.14
N THR A 7 20.75 10.85 -11.02
CA THR A 7 19.90 9.67 -11.29
C THR A 7 20.25 8.51 -10.35
N HIS A 8 20.48 8.78 -9.07
CA HIS A 8 20.88 7.76 -8.11
C HIS A 8 19.92 7.74 -6.94
N GLU A 9 19.54 6.52 -6.54
CA GLU A 9 18.82 6.21 -5.31
C GLU A 9 19.21 7.15 -4.17
N PRO A 10 18.23 7.67 -3.41
CA PRO A 10 18.53 8.57 -2.35
C PRO A 10 19.29 7.81 -1.24
N PRO A 11 20.45 8.31 -0.80
CA PRO A 11 21.35 7.60 0.09
C PRO A 11 21.01 7.95 1.55
N PHE A 12 19.91 7.43 2.09
CA PHE A 12 19.48 7.83 3.44
C PHE A 12 20.15 7.06 4.58
N SER A 13 21.38 6.56 4.38
CA SER A 13 22.23 6.03 5.45
C SER A 13 22.93 7.12 6.29
N GLY A 14 22.47 8.38 6.21
CA GLY A 14 23.02 9.54 6.91
C GLY A 14 22.41 9.76 8.30
N ASN A 15 23.13 10.48 9.15
CA ASN A 15 22.77 10.77 10.55
C ASN A 15 21.54 11.69 10.65
N ASN A 16 20.33 11.13 10.55
CA ASN A 16 19.05 11.84 10.54
C ASN A 16 18.55 12.18 11.94
N ASN A 17 19.32 12.98 12.68
CA ASN A 17 18.91 13.47 13.99
C ASN A 17 17.77 14.52 13.82
N PRO A 18 16.55 14.26 14.34
CA PRO A 18 15.42 15.19 14.26
C PRO A 18 15.72 16.61 14.73
N GLU A 19 16.52 16.73 15.81
CA GLU A 19 16.90 18.01 16.38
C GLU A 19 17.84 18.80 15.48
N LEU A 20 18.69 18.11 14.71
CA LEU A 20 19.59 18.73 13.75
C LEU A 20 18.81 19.23 12.54
N ILE A 21 17.93 18.40 11.99
CA ILE A 21 17.04 18.72 10.87
C ILE A 21 16.14 19.91 11.21
N ARG A 22 15.56 19.93 12.42
CA ARG A 22 14.72 21.03 12.92
C ARG A 22 15.47 22.36 13.00
N ARG A 23 16.75 22.35 13.37
CA ARG A 23 17.58 23.56 13.47
C ARG A 23 17.99 24.11 12.11
N MET A 24 18.06 23.27 11.09
CA MET A 24 18.47 23.70 9.76
C MET A 24 17.40 24.53 9.07
N LEU A 25 16.13 24.14 9.16
CA LEU A 25 15.05 24.91 8.54
C LEU A 25 14.17 25.54 9.63
N PRO A 26 14.26 26.86 9.87
CA PRO A 26 13.40 27.54 10.84
C PRO A 26 11.92 27.39 10.48
N GLU A 27 11.08 27.16 11.49
CA GLU A 27 9.64 26.93 11.30
C GLU A 27 8.94 28.05 10.54
N ALA A 28 9.28 29.31 10.83
CA ALA A 28 8.68 30.46 10.15
C ALA A 28 8.95 30.42 8.62
N LEU A 29 10.15 30.02 8.23
CA LEU A 29 10.54 29.88 6.84
C LEU A 29 9.91 28.65 6.19
N ALA A 30 9.88 27.53 6.92
CA ALA A 30 9.20 26.30 6.52
C ALA A 30 7.72 26.56 6.18
N ARG A 31 7.01 27.28 7.06
CA ARG A 31 5.60 27.64 6.85
C ARG A 31 5.41 28.63 5.70
N ALA A 32 6.22 29.70 5.65
CA ALA A 32 6.10 30.74 4.63
C ALA A 32 6.25 30.18 3.21
N LEU A 33 7.18 29.23 3.03
CA LEU A 33 7.44 28.62 1.73
C LEU A 33 6.67 27.31 1.51
N SER A 34 5.88 26.87 2.49
CA SER A 34 5.20 25.56 2.46
C SER A 34 6.17 24.41 2.16
N ILE A 35 7.27 24.36 2.92
CA ILE A 35 8.32 23.35 2.81
C ILE A 35 8.60 22.68 4.15
N VAL A 36 9.10 21.45 4.15
CA VAL A 36 9.50 20.73 5.36
C VAL A 36 10.82 20.01 5.11
N PRO A 37 11.79 20.04 6.04
CA PRO A 37 13.03 19.32 5.83
C PRO A 37 12.79 17.82 6.04
N LEU A 38 13.30 17.00 5.12
CA LEU A 38 13.12 15.55 5.11
C LEU A 38 14.35 14.84 5.69
N GLY A 39 15.55 15.34 5.39
CA GLY A 39 16.81 14.74 5.85
C GLY A 39 18.02 15.37 5.18
N ILE A 40 19.21 14.87 5.54
CA ILE A 40 20.48 15.27 4.92
C ILE A 40 21.12 14.02 4.32
N ALA A 41 21.51 14.11 3.05
CA ALA A 41 22.12 13.01 2.32
C ALA A 41 23.15 13.56 1.33
N ARG A 42 24.37 12.98 1.30
CA ARG A 42 25.48 13.41 0.42
C ARG A 42 25.73 14.93 0.45
N ASP A 43 25.75 15.53 1.65
CA ASP A 43 25.93 16.98 1.87
C ASP A 43 24.83 17.87 1.24
N GLU A 44 23.71 17.30 0.82
CA GLU A 44 22.53 18.02 0.33
C GLU A 44 21.40 17.96 1.37
N LEU A 45 20.70 19.08 1.55
CA LEU A 45 19.47 19.14 2.35
C LEU A 45 18.29 18.77 1.47
N TRP A 46 17.57 17.71 1.84
CA TRP A 46 16.36 17.28 1.16
C TRP A 46 15.16 17.97 1.81
N ILE A 47 14.38 18.69 1.00
CA ILE A 47 13.16 19.37 1.45
C ILE A 47 11.95 18.85 0.67
N GLY A 48 10.86 18.62 1.39
CA GLY A 48 9.55 18.38 0.82
C GLY A 48 8.87 19.72 0.56
N ALA A 49 8.41 19.99 -0.65
CA ALA A 49 7.74 21.24 -1.01
C ALA A 49 6.42 20.99 -1.73
N THR A 50 5.45 21.88 -1.52
CA THR A 50 4.13 21.79 -2.20
C THR A 50 4.15 22.23 -3.65
N LYS A 51 5.17 22.99 -4.04
CA LYS A 51 5.37 23.52 -5.37
C LYS A 51 6.85 23.64 -5.66
N VAL A 52 7.19 23.74 -6.94
CA VAL A 52 8.55 24.09 -7.37
C VAL A 52 8.84 25.51 -6.87
N LEU A 53 9.93 25.67 -6.14
CA LEU A 53 10.38 26.99 -5.69
C LEU A 53 10.92 27.78 -6.87
N SER A 54 10.70 29.09 -6.88
CA SER A 54 11.34 29.92 -7.90
C SER A 54 12.87 29.85 -7.76
N PRO A 55 13.65 30.04 -8.84
CA PRO A 55 15.11 30.04 -8.76
C PRO A 55 15.65 31.04 -7.72
N ILE A 56 14.94 32.16 -7.52
CA ILE A 56 15.28 33.19 -6.55
C ILE A 56 15.04 32.67 -5.12
N ASP A 57 13.88 32.08 -4.85
CA ASP A 57 13.56 31.53 -3.53
C ASP A 57 14.50 30.38 -3.17
N LEU A 58 14.79 29.49 -4.12
CA LEU A 58 15.72 28.38 -3.93
C LEU A 58 17.14 28.88 -3.64
N SER A 59 17.66 29.82 -4.44
CA SER A 59 19.00 30.38 -4.20
C SER A 59 19.09 31.11 -2.86
N THR A 60 18.05 31.85 -2.48
CA THR A 60 17.96 32.53 -1.18
C THR A 60 17.97 31.51 -0.04
N LEU A 61 17.23 30.41 -0.20
CA LEU A 61 17.17 29.32 0.77
C LEU A 61 18.54 28.64 0.91
N GLU A 62 19.20 28.29 -0.20
CA GLU A 62 20.53 27.66 -0.19
C GLU A 62 21.59 28.57 0.45
N GLN A 63 21.57 29.87 0.17
CA GLN A 63 22.48 30.84 0.77
C GLN A 63 22.24 30.99 2.28
N GLY A 64 20.96 31.07 2.69
CA GLY A 64 20.58 31.21 4.09
C GLY A 64 20.91 29.97 4.93
N LEU A 65 20.67 28.79 4.37
CA LEU A 65 20.89 27.52 5.04
C LEU A 65 22.33 27.01 4.92
N ARG A 66 23.11 27.53 3.96
CA ARG A 66 24.48 27.09 3.63
C ARG A 66 24.57 25.62 3.23
N TYR A 67 23.51 25.09 2.64
CA TYR A 67 23.46 23.74 2.08
C TYR A 67 22.87 23.80 0.68
N PRO A 68 23.37 22.98 -0.27
CA PRO A 68 22.66 22.73 -1.52
C PRO A 68 21.34 22.02 -1.22
N ILE A 69 20.27 22.39 -1.93
CA ILE A 69 18.92 21.95 -1.62
C ILE A 69 18.36 21.07 -2.74
N ARG A 70 17.88 19.89 -2.35
CA ARG A 70 17.09 19.00 -3.21
C ARG A 70 15.62 19.13 -2.85
N ILE A 71 14.80 19.46 -3.83
CA ILE A 71 13.36 19.57 -3.66
C ILE A 71 12.69 18.27 -4.07
N PHE A 72 11.87 17.74 -3.17
CA PHE A 72 10.95 16.64 -3.44
C PHE A 72 9.52 17.18 -3.34
N LEU A 73 8.71 16.98 -4.38
CA LEU A 73 7.34 17.50 -4.39
C LEU A 73 6.43 16.60 -3.55
N ILE A 74 5.84 17.17 -2.51
CA ILE A 74 4.89 16.48 -1.62
C ILE A 74 3.64 17.32 -1.40
N GLY A 75 2.55 16.67 -1.04
CA GLY A 75 1.26 17.33 -0.85
C GLY A 75 1.28 18.26 0.35
N TYR A 76 0.51 19.35 0.28
CA TYR A 76 0.42 20.32 1.37
C TYR A 76 -0.01 19.70 2.71
N SER A 77 -0.97 18.78 2.71
CA SER A 77 -1.38 18.04 3.91
C SER A 77 -0.21 17.28 4.55
N GLN A 78 0.69 16.71 3.74
CA GLN A 78 1.89 16.03 4.21
C GLN A 78 2.93 17.01 4.74
N VAL A 79 3.17 18.12 4.03
CA VAL A 79 4.07 19.19 4.50
C VAL A 79 3.63 19.64 5.89
N ILE A 80 2.35 19.96 6.09
CA ILE A 80 1.91 20.42 7.41
C ILE A 80 1.97 19.30 8.46
N ARG A 81 1.58 18.06 8.13
CA ARG A 81 1.69 16.94 9.07
C ARG A 81 3.14 16.74 9.53
N LEU A 82 4.08 16.75 8.58
CA LEU A 82 5.51 16.61 8.86
C LEU A 82 6.07 17.81 9.63
N GLN A 83 5.62 19.03 9.31
CA GLN A 83 5.97 20.22 10.10
C GLN A 83 5.44 20.11 11.53
N ALA A 84 4.19 19.70 11.74
CA ALA A 84 3.61 19.54 13.07
C ALA A 84 4.36 18.51 13.90
N GLN A 85 4.77 17.40 13.28
CA GLN A 85 5.62 16.37 13.89
C GLN A 85 7.02 16.90 14.23
N LEU A 86 7.66 17.59 13.29
CA LEU A 86 9.04 18.08 13.46
C LEU A 86 9.14 19.23 14.47
N TYR A 87 8.15 20.11 14.50
CA TYR A 87 8.14 21.31 15.35
C TYR A 87 7.31 21.14 16.64
N ASN A 88 6.92 19.91 16.99
CA ASN A 88 6.21 19.54 18.23
C ASN A 88 4.91 20.34 18.48
N GLN A 89 4.04 20.44 17.48
CA GLN A 89 2.73 21.06 17.67
C GLN A 89 1.73 20.07 18.32
N ALA A 90 1.01 20.54 19.34
CA ALA A 90 0.08 19.70 20.14
C ALA A 90 -1.15 19.21 19.36
N ASP A 91 -1.49 19.85 18.23
CA ASP A 91 -2.52 19.40 17.31
C ASP A 91 -1.89 19.19 15.92
N PRO A 92 -1.86 17.95 15.39
CA PRO A 92 -1.31 17.66 14.07
C PRO A 92 -2.23 18.14 12.93
N ARG A 93 -3.44 18.63 13.24
CA ARG A 93 -4.34 19.19 12.24
C ARG A 93 -3.88 20.61 11.90
N PRO A 94 -3.62 20.92 10.61
CA PRO A 94 -3.33 22.28 10.19
C PRO A 94 -4.47 23.21 10.64
N PRO A 95 -4.18 24.47 11.00
CA PRO A 95 -5.24 25.48 10.99
C PRO A 95 -5.87 25.48 9.59
N SER A 96 -7.20 25.41 9.51
CA SER A 96 -7.90 25.45 8.22
C SER A 96 -7.54 26.75 7.52
N LEU A 97 -6.82 26.65 6.41
CA LEU A 97 -6.50 27.83 5.62
C LEU A 97 -7.78 28.41 5.01
N PRO A 98 -7.91 29.76 4.98
CA PRO A 98 -8.92 30.40 4.16
C PRO A 98 -8.82 29.93 2.71
N LEU A 99 -9.96 29.77 2.03
CA LEU A 99 -10.00 29.24 0.67
C LEU A 99 -9.17 30.11 -0.29
N GLU A 100 -9.13 31.42 -0.07
CA GLU A 100 -8.31 32.38 -0.81
C GLU A 100 -6.83 32.00 -0.82
N VAL A 101 -6.32 31.55 0.33
CA VAL A 101 -4.92 31.14 0.50
C VAL A 101 -4.66 29.81 -0.21
N LEU A 102 -5.62 28.88 -0.15
CA LEU A 102 -5.52 27.61 -0.85
C LEU A 102 -5.46 27.81 -2.38
N LEU A 103 -6.28 28.70 -2.92
CA LEU A 103 -6.28 29.03 -4.34
C LEU A 103 -4.96 29.67 -4.77
N ASP A 104 -4.42 30.58 -3.94
CA ASP A 104 -3.10 31.19 -4.19
C ASP A 104 -1.98 30.17 -4.23
N VAL A 105 -1.96 29.23 -3.28
CA VAL A 105 -0.95 28.17 -3.22
C VAL A 105 -0.97 27.31 -4.48
N LEU A 106 -2.15 27.11 -5.07
CA LEU A 106 -2.38 26.27 -6.24
C LEU A 106 -2.34 27.02 -7.58
N GLY A 107 -2.08 28.33 -7.55
CA GLY A 107 -2.09 29.16 -8.75
C GLY A 107 -3.46 29.22 -9.43
N ILE A 108 -4.54 29.04 -8.66
CA ILE A 108 -5.91 29.08 -9.17
C ILE A 108 -6.43 30.53 -9.10
N GLU A 109 -7.08 31.00 -10.16
CA GLU A 109 -7.59 32.37 -10.21
C GLU A 109 -8.62 32.65 -9.10
N LYS A 110 -8.37 33.67 -8.26
CA LYS A 110 -9.30 34.11 -7.21
C LYS A 110 -10.66 34.55 -7.73
N THR A 111 -10.76 34.92 -9.00
CA THR A 111 -12.02 35.28 -9.65
C THR A 111 -13.01 34.12 -9.71
N LEU A 112 -12.57 32.88 -9.46
CA LEU A 112 -13.47 31.74 -9.26
C LEU A 112 -14.28 31.84 -7.97
N LEU A 113 -13.79 32.55 -6.94
CA LEU A 113 -14.55 32.85 -5.72
C LEU A 113 -15.73 33.79 -5.99
N THR A 114 -15.56 34.72 -6.94
CA THR A 114 -16.59 35.70 -7.32
C THR A 114 -17.51 35.21 -8.43
N ARG A 115 -17.04 34.28 -9.28
CA ARG A 115 -17.82 33.64 -10.36
C ARG A 115 -18.58 32.38 -9.88
N GLY A 116 -18.19 31.81 -8.75
CA GLY A 116 -18.84 30.68 -8.10
C GLY A 116 -19.90 31.13 -7.08
N GLN A 117 -21.13 30.68 -7.31
CA GLN A 117 -22.33 30.79 -6.48
C GLN A 117 -22.16 30.19 -5.07
N LEU A 118 -21.32 30.76 -4.21
CA LEU A 118 -21.31 30.48 -2.78
C LEU A 118 -22.51 31.19 -2.15
N SER A 119 -23.72 30.63 -2.27
CA SER A 119 -24.71 30.85 -1.22
C SER A 119 -24.18 30.07 0.00
N PRO A 120 -23.73 30.73 1.08
CA PRO A 120 -23.00 30.09 2.18
C PRO A 120 -23.81 29.02 2.93
N GLU A 121 -25.09 28.83 2.59
CA GLU A 121 -26.06 28.12 3.41
C GLU A 121 -26.43 26.71 2.90
N THR A 122 -26.01 26.28 1.69
CA THR A 122 -26.57 25.04 1.10
C THR A 122 -25.65 24.09 0.34
N GLN A 123 -24.40 24.45 -0.01
CA GLN A 123 -23.53 23.58 -0.82
C GLN A 123 -22.20 23.29 -0.12
N SER A 124 -21.77 22.03 -0.15
CA SER A 124 -20.46 21.62 0.38
C SER A 124 -19.33 22.09 -0.55
N LEU A 125 -18.16 22.46 0.01
CA LEU A 125 -16.99 22.89 -0.77
C LEU A 125 -16.56 21.86 -1.81
N SER A 126 -16.74 20.56 -1.49
CA SER A 126 -16.49 19.45 -2.41
C SER A 126 -17.32 19.55 -3.70
N GLN A 127 -18.61 19.92 -3.59
CA GLN A 127 -19.50 20.12 -4.74
C GLN A 127 -19.08 21.33 -5.57
N VAL A 128 -18.68 22.42 -4.93
CA VAL A 128 -18.20 23.62 -5.61
C VAL A 128 -16.96 23.32 -6.44
N PHE A 129 -15.95 22.65 -5.86
CA PHE A 129 -14.73 22.31 -6.57
C PHE A 129 -14.99 21.29 -7.69
N TYR A 130 -15.90 20.34 -7.46
CA TYR A 130 -16.27 19.39 -8.51
C TYR A 130 -16.94 20.08 -9.70
N LYS A 131 -17.77 21.10 -9.46
CA LYS A 131 -18.34 21.93 -10.53
C LYS A 131 -17.23 22.67 -11.30
N TRP A 132 -16.25 23.26 -10.62
CA TRP A 132 -15.10 23.89 -11.28
C TRP A 132 -14.29 22.89 -12.14
N LEU A 133 -14.17 21.64 -11.68
CA LEU A 133 -13.55 20.58 -12.47
C LEU A 133 -14.38 20.21 -13.72
N GLN A 134 -15.71 20.18 -13.61
CA GLN A 134 -16.61 19.91 -14.73
C GLN A 134 -16.64 21.05 -15.77
N ASP A 135 -16.51 22.28 -15.30
CA ASP A 135 -16.49 23.50 -16.13
C ASP A 135 -15.08 23.79 -16.71
N ASP A 136 -14.12 22.85 -16.57
CA ASP A 136 -12.72 22.98 -16.98
C ASP A 136 -11.98 24.21 -16.41
N GLN A 137 -12.44 24.73 -15.26
CA GLN A 137 -11.86 25.90 -14.59
C GLN A 137 -10.63 25.55 -13.74
N ILE A 138 -10.54 24.29 -13.30
CA ILE A 138 -9.39 23.72 -12.61
C ILE A 138 -9.06 22.36 -13.19
N THR A 139 -7.79 21.99 -13.16
CA THR A 139 -7.33 20.67 -13.58
C THR A 139 -7.67 19.59 -12.56
N THR A 140 -7.61 18.31 -12.95
CA THR A 140 -7.75 17.18 -12.02
C THR A 140 -6.72 17.20 -10.90
N ALA A 141 -5.48 17.61 -11.19
CA ALA A 141 -4.41 17.74 -10.20
C ALA A 141 -4.73 18.83 -9.17
N GLN A 142 -5.14 20.02 -9.64
CA GLN A 142 -5.57 21.12 -8.78
C GLN A 142 -6.78 20.74 -7.92
N TRP A 143 -7.78 20.06 -8.50
CA TRP A 143 -8.91 19.53 -7.74
C TRP A 143 -8.46 18.56 -6.66
N SER A 144 -7.62 17.57 -7.00
CA SER A 144 -7.12 16.59 -6.02
C SER A 144 -6.38 17.28 -4.88
N GLN A 145 -5.54 18.27 -5.20
CA GLN A 145 -4.82 19.05 -4.21
C GLN A 145 -5.75 19.89 -3.32
N LEU A 146 -6.77 20.55 -3.88
CA LEU A 146 -7.80 21.25 -3.09
C LEU A 146 -8.51 20.31 -2.11
N MET A 147 -8.95 19.15 -2.60
CA MET A 147 -9.61 18.15 -1.77
C MET A 147 -8.68 17.64 -0.65
N SER A 148 -7.44 17.35 -1.00
CA SER A 148 -6.41 16.93 -0.05
C SER A 148 -6.08 17.98 1.00
N MET A 149 -6.12 19.27 0.64
CA MET A 149 -5.92 20.36 1.59
C MET A 149 -7.11 20.55 2.52
N VAL A 150 -8.34 20.53 1.99
CA VAL A 150 -9.57 20.73 2.79
C VAL A 150 -9.83 19.57 3.74
N TYR A 151 -9.58 18.34 3.28
CA TYR A 151 -9.87 17.12 4.05
C TYR A 151 -8.61 16.48 4.67
N TYR A 152 -7.45 17.11 4.54
CA TYR A 152 -6.16 16.63 5.06
C TYR A 152 -5.78 15.22 4.59
N LEU A 153 -6.04 14.93 3.32
CA LEU A 153 -5.77 13.63 2.69
C LEU A 153 -4.52 13.69 1.79
N PRO A 154 -3.80 12.58 1.58
CA PRO A 154 -2.76 12.49 0.55
C PRO A 154 -3.34 12.67 -0.87
N THR A 155 -2.54 13.23 -1.79
CA THR A 155 -2.90 13.34 -3.22
C THR A 155 -2.35 12.19 -4.04
N LYS A 156 -2.99 11.89 -5.17
CA LYS A 156 -2.58 10.83 -6.08
C LYS A 156 -1.24 11.12 -6.79
N ASP A 157 -0.93 12.38 -7.07
CA ASP A 157 0.27 12.75 -7.84
C ASP A 157 1.60 12.36 -7.15
N ILE A 158 1.54 12.04 -5.85
CA ILE A 158 2.67 11.65 -5.02
C ILE A 158 2.96 10.15 -5.14
N ILE A 159 2.03 9.36 -5.69
CA ILE A 159 2.14 7.91 -5.67
C ILE A 159 1.79 7.37 -7.05
N GLN A 160 2.83 6.97 -7.79
CA GLN A 160 2.63 6.17 -8.99
C GLN A 160 1.94 4.89 -8.52
N PRO A 161 0.70 4.61 -8.98
CA PRO A 161 0.07 3.36 -8.62
C PRO A 161 0.96 2.25 -9.15
N SER A 162 1.43 1.38 -8.26
CA SER A 162 1.75 0.00 -8.60
C SER A 162 0.60 -0.55 -9.43
N SER A 163 0.91 -1.40 -10.41
CA SER A 163 -0.08 -1.82 -11.39
C SER A 163 -1.34 -2.36 -10.70
N ILE A 164 -2.48 -1.72 -10.97
CA ILE A 164 -3.87 -1.93 -10.49
C ILE A 164 -4.33 -3.42 -10.47
N ASN A 165 -3.54 -4.35 -11.01
CA ASN A 165 -3.78 -5.78 -11.16
C ASN A 165 -3.89 -6.53 -9.81
N THR A 166 -3.19 -6.05 -8.79
CA THR A 166 -2.97 -6.74 -7.51
C THR A 166 -4.19 -6.77 -6.59
N LEU A 167 -5.14 -5.83 -6.75
CA LEU A 167 -6.14 -5.52 -5.72
C LEU A 167 -7.53 -6.12 -5.93
N ALA A 168 -7.82 -6.65 -7.13
CA ALA A 168 -9.01 -7.47 -7.30
C ALA A 168 -8.96 -8.70 -6.38
N ALA A 169 -7.77 -9.28 -6.19
CA ALA A 169 -7.53 -10.36 -5.24
C ALA A 169 -7.78 -9.92 -3.79
N PHE A 170 -7.40 -8.68 -3.42
CA PHE A 170 -7.69 -8.12 -2.09
C PHE A 170 -9.19 -8.04 -1.79
N LEU A 171 -10.00 -7.65 -2.79
CA LEU A 171 -11.45 -7.58 -2.64
C LEU A 171 -12.12 -8.96 -2.58
N ASP A 172 -11.49 -10.00 -3.13
CA ASP A 172 -11.98 -11.38 -3.07
C ASP A 172 -11.66 -12.08 -1.74
N ILE A 173 -10.75 -11.53 -0.93
CA ILE A 173 -10.37 -12.08 0.38
C ILE A 173 -11.49 -11.92 1.43
N ASP A 174 -12.36 -10.93 1.28
CA ASP A 174 -13.53 -10.77 2.14
C ASP A 174 -14.77 -10.33 1.35
N PRO A 175 -15.78 -11.22 1.19
CA PRO A 175 -17.04 -10.91 0.55
C PRO A 175 -17.83 -9.76 1.18
N ALA A 176 -17.61 -9.45 2.47
CA ALA A 176 -18.18 -8.28 3.13
C ALA A 176 -17.57 -6.99 2.58
N LEU A 177 -16.24 -6.95 2.40
CA LEU A 177 -15.54 -5.83 1.76
C LEU A 177 -16.07 -5.61 0.35
N ARG A 178 -16.25 -6.70 -0.41
CA ARG A 178 -16.79 -6.66 -1.78
C ARG A 178 -18.16 -5.99 -1.90
N ARG A 179 -19.03 -6.12 -0.88
CA ARG A 179 -20.36 -5.45 -0.87
C ARG A 179 -20.25 -3.96 -0.55
N GLU A 180 -19.21 -3.54 0.15
CA GLU A 180 -19.01 -2.16 0.59
C GLU A 180 -18.19 -1.30 -0.40
N VAL A 181 -17.55 -1.90 -1.42
CA VAL A 181 -16.77 -1.25 -2.50
C VAL A 181 -17.58 -0.27 -3.36
N GLN A 182 -18.91 -0.19 -3.20
CA GLN A 182 -19.71 0.76 -3.97
C GLN A 182 -19.28 2.23 -3.75
N SER A 183 -18.75 2.59 -2.58
CA SER A 183 -18.33 3.97 -2.29
C SER A 183 -16.82 4.21 -2.22
N TYR A 184 -15.99 3.15 -2.21
CA TYR A 184 -14.53 3.28 -2.13
C TYR A 184 -13.78 2.13 -2.83
N ILE A 185 -12.54 2.33 -3.28
CA ILE A 185 -11.73 1.33 -4.01
C ILE A 185 -10.33 1.25 -3.41
N PRO A 186 -9.83 0.06 -3.02
CA PRO A 186 -8.40 -0.12 -2.73
C PRO A 186 -7.55 0.21 -3.97
N LEU A 187 -6.54 1.07 -3.83
CA LEU A 187 -5.77 1.61 -4.96
C LEU A 187 -4.38 1.01 -5.11
N TRP A 188 -3.62 0.88 -4.03
CA TRP A 188 -2.28 0.26 -3.96
C TRP A 188 -1.82 0.14 -2.51
N TRP A 189 -0.75 -0.64 -2.30
CA TRP A 189 -0.01 -0.71 -1.04
C TRP A 189 1.26 0.15 -1.11
N ALA A 190 1.54 0.92 -0.06
CA ALA A 190 2.85 1.51 0.12
C ALA A 190 3.18 1.54 1.62
N ASN A 191 4.38 1.05 1.99
CA ASN A 191 4.87 1.01 3.37
C ASN A 191 3.84 0.45 4.36
N HIS A 192 3.35 -0.75 4.07
CA HIS A 192 2.35 -1.44 4.89
C HIS A 192 1.02 -0.67 5.09
N THR A 193 0.78 0.36 4.26
CA THR A 193 -0.46 1.14 4.26
C THR A 193 -1.19 0.89 2.95
N LEU A 194 -2.44 0.46 3.06
CA LEU A 194 -3.34 0.33 1.94
C LEU A 194 -3.99 1.68 1.65
N PHE A 195 -3.73 2.20 0.47
CA PHE A 195 -4.35 3.43 0.01
C PHE A 195 -5.71 3.12 -0.60
N ILE A 196 -6.73 3.88 -0.19
CA ILE A 196 -8.12 3.64 -0.55
C ILE A 196 -8.70 4.90 -1.19
N GLY A 197 -9.15 4.78 -2.42
CA GLY A 197 -9.78 5.83 -3.19
C GLY A 197 -11.24 6.01 -2.81
N ILE A 198 -11.63 7.24 -2.50
CA ILE A 198 -13.02 7.65 -2.25
C ILE A 198 -13.41 8.75 -3.24
N SER A 199 -14.66 8.76 -3.71
CA SER A 199 -15.17 9.86 -4.54
C SER A 199 -15.91 10.93 -3.75
N GLU A 200 -16.41 10.56 -2.57
CA GLU A 200 -17.24 11.42 -1.72
C GLU A 200 -16.53 11.70 -0.40
N PRO A 201 -15.92 12.88 -0.24
CA PRO A 201 -15.22 13.25 0.99
C PRO A 201 -16.13 13.29 2.22
N ASP A 202 -17.41 13.57 2.04
CA ASP A 202 -18.37 13.60 3.15
C ASP A 202 -18.55 12.20 3.78
N GLN A 203 -18.11 11.13 3.09
CA GLN A 203 -18.07 9.77 3.60
C GLN A 203 -16.76 9.39 4.31
N ILE A 204 -15.76 10.28 4.43
CA ILE A 204 -14.44 9.98 5.04
C ILE A 204 -14.59 9.27 6.38
N ASN A 205 -15.38 9.83 7.30
CA ASN A 205 -15.56 9.25 8.64
C ASN A 205 -16.21 7.85 8.59
N LYS A 206 -17.14 7.64 7.67
CA LYS A 206 -17.82 6.35 7.48
C LYS A 206 -16.86 5.30 6.92
N VAL A 207 -16.12 5.64 5.86
CA VAL A 207 -15.13 4.75 5.24
C VAL A 207 -14.01 4.45 6.24
N GLN A 208 -13.52 5.45 6.96
CA GLN A 208 -12.48 5.26 7.97
C GLN A 208 -12.94 4.36 9.12
N ALA A 209 -14.19 4.48 9.58
CA ALA A 209 -14.73 3.59 10.61
C ALA A 209 -14.82 2.11 10.15
N ILE A 210 -14.99 1.89 8.85
CA ILE A 210 -14.96 0.55 8.25
C ILE A 210 -13.51 0.06 8.15
N THR A 211 -12.64 0.87 7.56
CA THR A 211 -11.26 0.48 7.24
C THR A 211 -10.39 0.36 8.50
N ASN A 212 -10.76 1.03 9.60
CA ASN A 212 -10.13 0.83 10.92
C ASN A 212 -10.35 -0.56 11.50
N LYS A 213 -11.35 -1.32 11.00
CA LYS A 213 -11.55 -2.72 11.40
C LYS A 213 -10.65 -3.67 10.62
N TRP A 214 -9.98 -3.18 9.58
CA TRP A 214 -9.13 -4.01 8.77
C TRP A 214 -7.84 -4.29 9.54
N PRO A 215 -7.25 -5.48 9.34
CA PRO A 215 -6.01 -5.88 9.99
C PRO A 215 -4.79 -5.16 9.37
N CYS A 216 -4.97 -3.96 8.83
CA CYS A 216 -3.90 -3.22 8.17
C CYS A 216 -4.12 -1.72 8.28
N ARG A 217 -3.04 -0.96 8.08
CA ARG A 217 -3.14 0.49 8.05
C ARG A 217 -3.79 0.91 6.75
N THR A 218 -4.71 1.86 6.84
CA THR A 218 -5.40 2.39 5.68
C THR A 218 -5.24 3.89 5.60
N SER A 219 -5.12 4.41 4.38
CA SER A 219 -5.07 5.84 4.12
C SER A 219 -6.02 6.20 2.99
N LEU A 220 -6.88 7.18 3.21
CA LEU A 220 -7.89 7.57 2.23
C LEU A 220 -7.30 8.59 1.25
N ILE A 221 -7.64 8.45 -0.03
CA ILE A 221 -7.31 9.40 -1.10
C ILE A 221 -8.61 9.79 -1.78
N VAL A 222 -8.83 11.09 -1.94
CA VAL A 222 -9.98 11.58 -2.71
C VAL A 222 -9.64 11.56 -4.19
N LEU A 223 -10.48 10.90 -4.98
CA LEU A 223 -10.39 10.78 -6.43
C LEU A 223 -11.65 11.32 -7.10
N PRO A 224 -11.56 11.90 -8.30
CA PRO A 224 -12.76 12.24 -9.06
C PRO A 224 -13.60 10.99 -9.33
N GLU A 225 -14.92 11.12 -9.27
CA GLU A 225 -15.85 10.01 -9.48
C GLU A 225 -15.61 9.30 -10.83
N GLN A 226 -15.29 10.05 -11.88
CA GLN A 226 -14.99 9.51 -13.20
C GLN A 226 -13.76 8.60 -13.20
N LEU A 227 -12.71 9.00 -12.47
CA LEU A 227 -11.50 8.20 -12.33
C LEU A 227 -11.79 6.94 -11.50
N LEU A 228 -12.56 7.09 -10.42
CA LEU A 228 -12.98 5.97 -9.58
C LEU A 228 -13.79 4.94 -10.40
N LYS A 229 -14.74 5.39 -11.23
CA LYS A 229 -15.50 4.55 -12.17
C LYS A 229 -14.60 3.85 -13.19
N LYS A 230 -13.62 4.55 -13.75
CA LYS A 230 -12.64 3.97 -14.69
C LYS A 230 -11.82 2.87 -14.02
N ILE A 231 -11.36 3.09 -12.81
CA ILE A 231 -10.61 2.11 -12.01
C ILE A 231 -11.51 0.90 -11.70
N LYS A 232 -12.74 1.12 -11.22
CA LYS A 232 -13.77 0.07 -11.01
C LYS A 232 -13.98 -0.82 -12.23
N ARG A 233 -14.24 -0.22 -13.40
CA ARG A 233 -14.42 -0.97 -14.65
C ARG A 233 -13.18 -1.79 -15.02
N THR A 234 -11.99 -1.27 -14.74
CA THR A 234 -10.73 -1.98 -14.98
C THR A 234 -10.58 -3.17 -14.03
N HIS A 235 -11.00 -3.06 -12.77
CA HIS A 235 -11.02 -4.18 -11.83
C HIS A 235 -12.05 -5.25 -12.24
N GLU A 236 -13.29 -4.84 -12.54
CA GLU A 236 -14.38 -5.77 -12.88
C GLU A 236 -14.11 -6.54 -14.17
N SER A 237 -13.52 -5.89 -15.18
CA SER A 237 -13.18 -6.53 -16.46
C SER A 237 -11.98 -7.47 -16.39
N ARG A 238 -11.14 -7.35 -15.36
CA ARG A 238 -9.94 -8.19 -15.17
C ARG A 238 -10.13 -9.28 -14.12
N GLY A 239 -11.29 -9.32 -13.45
CA GLY A 239 -11.68 -10.35 -12.49
C GLY A 239 -12.02 -11.68 -13.16
N LEU A 240 -11.04 -12.32 -13.79
CA LEU A 240 -11.03 -13.73 -14.13
C LEU A 240 -9.62 -14.23 -13.82
N PHE A 241 -9.36 -14.46 -12.53
CA PHE A 241 -8.14 -15.11 -12.11
C PHE A 241 -8.06 -16.52 -12.71
N ALA A 242 -6.83 -16.97 -12.94
CA ALA A 242 -6.48 -18.24 -13.57
C ALA A 242 -7.36 -19.39 -13.05
N PRO A 243 -7.71 -20.36 -13.91
CA PRO A 243 -8.56 -21.49 -13.51
C PRO A 243 -7.98 -22.12 -12.25
N GLU A 244 -8.79 -22.15 -11.18
CA GLU A 244 -8.43 -22.84 -9.95
C GLU A 244 -7.94 -24.24 -10.31
N PHE A 245 -6.77 -24.61 -9.78
CA PHE A 245 -6.24 -25.95 -9.95
C PHE A 245 -7.22 -26.90 -9.27
N ARG A 246 -8.01 -27.61 -10.08
CA ARG A 246 -9.08 -28.49 -9.62
C ARG A 246 -8.50 -29.69 -8.87
N ASP A 247 -9.08 -29.98 -7.71
CA ASP A 247 -8.66 -31.11 -6.86
C ASP A 247 -8.74 -32.45 -7.60
N GLU A 248 -9.63 -32.55 -8.60
CA GLU A 248 -9.75 -33.70 -9.49
C GLU A 248 -8.44 -34.02 -10.23
N HIS A 249 -7.69 -33.01 -10.68
CA HIS A 249 -6.42 -33.24 -11.37
C HIS A 249 -5.34 -33.80 -10.43
N VAL A 250 -5.39 -33.44 -9.13
CA VAL A 250 -4.48 -33.99 -8.13
C VAL A 250 -4.81 -35.45 -7.87
N ALA A 251 -6.11 -35.78 -7.75
CA ALA A 251 -6.58 -37.16 -7.58
C ALA A 251 -6.22 -38.04 -8.79
N GLU A 252 -6.41 -37.55 -10.01
CA GLU A 252 -6.00 -38.24 -11.23
C GLU A 252 -4.49 -38.48 -11.29
N ALA A 253 -3.69 -37.48 -10.91
CA ALA A 253 -2.23 -37.64 -10.86
C ALA A 253 -1.79 -38.67 -9.81
N LEU A 254 -2.45 -38.72 -8.65
CA LEU A 254 -2.21 -39.74 -7.62
C LEU A 254 -2.60 -41.14 -8.09
N LEU A 255 -3.69 -41.26 -8.86
CA LEU A 255 -4.11 -42.51 -9.49
C LEU A 255 -3.07 -42.99 -10.50
N GLN A 256 -2.57 -42.09 -11.36
CA GLN A 256 -1.52 -42.40 -12.34
C GLN A 256 -0.20 -42.83 -11.68
N LEU A 257 0.10 -42.29 -10.50
CA LEU A 257 1.27 -42.69 -9.70
C LEU A 257 1.05 -44.00 -8.91
N GLY A 258 -0.13 -44.60 -8.99
CA GLY A 258 -0.49 -45.81 -8.25
C GLY A 258 -0.55 -45.60 -6.74
N LYS A 259 -0.75 -44.36 -6.29
CA LYS A 259 -0.87 -44.02 -4.86
C LYS A 259 -2.28 -44.22 -4.32
N VAL A 260 -3.27 -44.09 -5.19
CA VAL A 260 -4.69 -44.35 -4.91
C VAL A 260 -5.28 -45.22 -6.01
N THR A 261 -6.33 -45.95 -5.68
CA THR A 261 -7.08 -46.79 -6.62
C THR A 261 -8.22 -46.01 -7.29
N GLU A 262 -8.70 -46.50 -8.43
CA GLU A 262 -9.82 -45.89 -9.15
C GLU A 262 -11.11 -45.90 -8.30
N GLU A 263 -11.34 -46.99 -7.56
CA GLU A 263 -12.48 -47.10 -6.64
C GLU A 263 -12.45 -46.05 -5.54
N GLU A 264 -11.29 -45.82 -4.93
CA GLU A 264 -11.10 -44.78 -3.90
C GLU A 264 -11.34 -43.38 -4.45
N VAL A 265 -10.82 -43.07 -5.64
CA VAL A 265 -11.02 -41.76 -6.29
C VAL A 265 -12.50 -41.55 -6.63
N GLN A 266 -13.19 -42.55 -7.19
CA GLN A 266 -14.62 -42.44 -7.50
C GLN A 266 -15.49 -42.30 -6.26
N ALA A 267 -15.15 -43.03 -5.19
CA ALA A 267 -15.80 -42.89 -3.89
C ALA A 267 -15.62 -41.47 -3.34
N ALA A 268 -14.39 -40.93 -3.36
CA ALA A 268 -14.08 -39.59 -2.88
C ALA A 268 -14.77 -38.49 -3.70
N LEU A 269 -14.81 -38.62 -5.03
CA LEU A 269 -15.54 -37.70 -5.92
C LEU A 269 -17.06 -37.73 -5.65
N THR A 270 -17.62 -38.91 -5.44
CA THR A 270 -19.04 -39.07 -5.11
C THR A 270 -19.35 -38.43 -3.76
N LEU A 271 -18.46 -38.59 -2.80
CA LEU A 271 -18.59 -38.04 -1.44
C LEU A 271 -18.48 -36.52 -1.47
N ASN A 272 -17.53 -35.96 -2.21
CA ASN A 272 -17.41 -34.52 -2.45
C ASN A 272 -18.69 -33.94 -3.05
N ARG A 273 -19.25 -34.57 -4.09
CA ARG A 273 -20.50 -34.11 -4.72
C ARG A 273 -21.72 -34.14 -3.79
N ARG A 274 -21.76 -35.09 -2.86
CA ARG A 274 -22.89 -35.26 -1.93
C ARG A 274 -22.80 -34.39 -0.69
N THR A 275 -21.61 -34.17 -0.16
CA THR A 275 -21.39 -33.55 1.16
C THR A 275 -20.67 -32.20 1.08
N GLY A 276 -20.01 -31.90 -0.04
CA GLY A 276 -19.11 -30.75 -0.17
C GLY A 276 -17.74 -30.94 0.47
N GLU A 277 -17.45 -32.12 1.03
CA GLU A 277 -16.13 -32.42 1.61
C GLU A 277 -15.03 -32.46 0.54
N THR A 278 -13.82 -31.99 0.87
CA THR A 278 -12.70 -31.99 -0.08
C THR A 278 -12.29 -33.41 -0.46
N ILE A 279 -11.83 -33.61 -1.70
CA ILE A 279 -11.41 -34.94 -2.18
C ILE A 279 -10.25 -35.50 -1.32
N CYS A 280 -9.32 -34.63 -0.91
CA CYS A 280 -8.23 -34.99 -0.02
C CYS A 280 -8.71 -35.57 1.32
N ASN A 281 -9.69 -34.94 1.97
CA ASN A 281 -10.22 -35.42 3.26
C ASN A 281 -10.97 -36.75 3.10
N ALA A 282 -11.76 -36.90 2.03
CA ALA A 282 -12.45 -38.15 1.73
C ALA A 282 -11.45 -39.31 1.54
N LEU A 283 -10.34 -39.08 0.82
CA LEU A 283 -9.27 -40.07 0.67
C LEU A 283 -8.47 -40.30 1.97
N SER A 284 -8.35 -39.27 2.82
CA SER A 284 -7.62 -39.38 4.10
C SER A 284 -8.26 -40.36 5.07
N THR A 285 -9.56 -40.63 4.89
CA THR A 285 -10.31 -41.59 5.71
C THR A 285 -9.84 -43.04 5.46
N SER A 286 -9.44 -43.37 4.23
CA SER A 286 -8.90 -44.69 3.90
C SER A 286 -7.37 -44.76 4.00
N GLN A 287 -6.67 -43.63 3.81
CA GLN A 287 -5.21 -43.58 3.83
C GLN A 287 -4.68 -42.32 4.55
N PRO A 288 -4.16 -42.45 5.79
CA PRO A 288 -3.70 -41.30 6.58
C PRO A 288 -2.57 -40.49 5.90
N ASP A 289 -1.66 -41.16 5.20
CA ASP A 289 -0.50 -40.52 4.55
C ASP A 289 -0.87 -39.74 3.28
N ILE A 290 -2.13 -39.81 2.82
CA ILE A 290 -2.53 -39.18 1.58
C ILE A 290 -2.40 -37.66 1.62
N GLN A 291 -2.53 -37.04 2.79
CA GLN A 291 -2.41 -35.57 2.92
C GLN A 291 -1.00 -35.09 2.54
N PHE A 292 0.02 -35.86 2.90
CA PHE A 292 1.41 -35.58 2.56
C PHE A 292 1.60 -35.68 1.04
N GLN A 293 1.19 -36.82 0.47
CA GLN A 293 1.30 -37.10 -0.97
C GLN A 293 0.46 -36.15 -1.82
N TRP A 294 -0.68 -35.71 -1.30
CA TRP A 294 -1.56 -34.73 -1.93
C TRP A 294 -0.86 -33.38 -2.06
N LEU A 295 -0.24 -32.90 -0.98
CA LEU A 295 0.50 -31.64 -0.98
C LEU A 295 1.69 -31.68 -1.96
N GLU A 296 2.49 -32.76 -1.92
CA GLU A 296 3.62 -32.95 -2.84
C GLU A 296 3.17 -33.02 -4.30
N THR A 297 2.10 -33.77 -4.58
CA THR A 297 1.56 -33.90 -5.95
C THR A 297 1.04 -32.56 -6.44
N LYS A 298 0.31 -31.83 -5.60
CA LYS A 298 -0.18 -30.47 -5.91
C LYS A 298 0.96 -29.50 -6.18
N ALA A 299 2.03 -29.54 -5.38
CA ALA A 299 3.22 -28.73 -5.59
C ALA A 299 3.92 -29.05 -6.91
N ARG A 300 4.12 -30.33 -7.20
CA ARG A 300 4.71 -30.79 -8.46
C ARG A 300 3.91 -30.35 -9.67
N LEU A 301 2.59 -30.51 -9.63
CA LEU A 301 1.70 -30.10 -10.72
C LEU A 301 1.69 -28.58 -10.94
N SER A 302 1.92 -27.81 -9.87
CA SER A 302 1.95 -26.35 -9.93
C SER A 302 3.34 -25.76 -10.15
N GLY A 303 4.38 -26.58 -10.32
CA GLY A 303 5.76 -26.13 -10.51
C GLY A 303 6.38 -25.46 -9.28
N THR A 304 5.91 -25.79 -8.08
CA THR A 304 6.42 -25.27 -6.80
C THR A 304 6.88 -26.43 -5.90
N THR A 305 7.26 -26.14 -4.66
CA THR A 305 7.72 -27.13 -3.68
C THR A 305 6.79 -27.15 -2.48
N ALA A 306 6.47 -28.35 -2.03
CA ALA A 306 5.75 -28.58 -0.79
C ALA A 306 6.70 -28.42 0.41
N ILE A 307 6.21 -27.83 1.49
CA ILE A 307 6.89 -27.77 2.78
C ILE A 307 5.92 -28.31 3.82
N HIS A 308 6.38 -29.32 4.56
CA HIS A 308 5.65 -29.90 5.67
C HIS A 308 6.06 -29.22 6.97
N GLU A 309 5.22 -29.32 8.00
CA GLU A 309 5.53 -28.74 9.30
C GLU A 309 6.82 -29.31 9.90
N SER A 310 7.10 -30.59 9.65
CA SER A 310 8.32 -31.28 10.08
C SER A 310 9.60 -30.70 9.46
N ASP A 311 9.49 -30.00 8.32
CA ASP A 311 10.64 -29.46 7.59
C ASP A 311 11.03 -28.07 8.11
N LEU A 312 10.21 -27.47 8.98
CA LEU A 312 10.49 -26.17 9.56
C LEU A 312 11.62 -26.28 10.61
N PRO A 313 12.54 -25.30 10.67
CA PRO A 313 13.58 -25.28 11.70
C PRO A 313 13.03 -25.29 13.11
N GLY A 314 13.73 -25.93 14.06
CA GLY A 314 13.30 -25.96 15.47
C GLY A 314 13.24 -24.58 16.16
N HIS A 315 13.88 -23.55 15.57
CA HIS A 315 13.85 -22.15 16.03
C HIS A 315 13.03 -21.24 15.09
N PHE A 316 12.11 -21.83 14.33
CA PHE A 316 11.33 -21.12 13.31
C PHE A 316 10.53 -19.95 13.87
N ASP A 317 9.99 -20.04 15.09
CA ASP A 317 9.19 -18.96 15.67
C ASP A 317 9.98 -17.64 15.83
N GLN A 318 11.29 -17.72 16.11
CA GLN A 318 12.17 -16.54 16.17
C GLN A 318 12.44 -15.94 14.78
N ILE A 319 12.58 -16.80 13.77
CA ILE A 319 12.73 -16.37 12.37
C ILE A 319 11.43 -15.66 11.94
N LEU A 320 10.29 -16.28 12.26
CA LEU A 320 8.98 -15.79 11.92
C LEU A 320 8.72 -14.40 12.52
N GLU A 321 9.08 -14.18 13.79
CA GLU A 321 9.01 -12.86 14.42
C GLU A 321 9.85 -11.80 13.69
N ALA A 322 11.07 -12.14 13.27
CA ALA A 322 11.92 -11.23 12.50
C ALA A 322 11.32 -10.89 11.13
N LEU A 323 10.71 -11.88 10.47
CA LEU A 323 10.07 -11.73 9.16
C LEU A 323 8.81 -10.85 9.20
N PHE A 324 8.17 -10.68 10.37
CA PHE A 324 7.04 -9.75 10.49
C PHE A 324 7.41 -8.28 10.31
N ASN A 325 8.70 -7.93 10.37
CA ASN A 325 9.16 -6.60 9.97
C ASN A 325 9.08 -6.38 8.45
N ILE A 326 9.09 -7.44 7.65
CA ILE A 326 9.01 -7.39 6.19
C ILE A 326 7.57 -7.59 5.73
N LEU A 327 6.90 -8.61 6.27
CA LEU A 327 5.50 -8.91 5.96
C LEU A 327 4.70 -8.94 7.26
N PRO A 328 3.90 -7.89 7.56
CA PRO A 328 3.25 -7.76 8.86
C PRO A 328 2.38 -8.97 9.23
N TYR A 329 2.39 -9.32 10.52
CA TYR A 329 1.65 -10.48 11.05
C TYR A 329 0.16 -10.44 10.68
N GLU A 330 -0.45 -9.27 10.75
CA GLU A 330 -1.87 -9.08 10.49
C GLU A 330 -2.22 -9.32 9.01
N ILE A 331 -1.30 -8.97 8.11
CA ILE A 331 -1.38 -9.28 6.67
C ILE A 331 -1.24 -10.79 6.46
N CYS A 332 -0.25 -11.41 7.10
CA CYS A 332 -0.04 -12.86 7.05
C CYS A 332 -1.31 -13.62 7.47
N ARG A 333 -1.95 -13.20 8.57
CA ARG A 333 -3.20 -13.79 9.07
C ARG A 333 -4.36 -13.59 8.12
N MET A 334 -4.53 -12.37 7.60
CA MET A 334 -5.61 -12.03 6.67
C MET A 334 -5.50 -12.81 5.36
N LEU A 335 -4.30 -12.87 4.80
CA LEU A 335 -4.03 -13.50 3.50
C LEU A 335 -3.77 -15.01 3.62
N LYS A 336 -3.71 -15.55 4.84
CA LYS A 336 -3.31 -16.94 5.14
C LYS A 336 -1.98 -17.31 4.50
N VAL A 337 -0.96 -16.50 4.80
CA VAL A 337 0.40 -16.63 4.29
C VAL A 337 1.35 -16.77 5.46
N LEU A 338 2.31 -17.67 5.34
CA LEU A 338 3.36 -17.84 6.34
C LEU A 338 4.71 -17.42 5.74
N PRO A 339 5.36 -16.33 6.18
CA PRO A 339 6.70 -16.02 5.72
C PRO A 339 7.67 -17.06 6.29
N LEU A 340 8.46 -17.68 5.42
CA LEU A 340 9.30 -18.83 5.75
C LEU A 340 10.76 -18.46 5.90
N ASN A 341 11.25 -17.60 4.99
CA ASN A 341 12.65 -17.20 4.95
C ASN A 341 12.80 -15.91 4.14
N PHE A 342 13.88 -15.17 4.39
CA PHE A 342 14.28 -14.04 3.59
C PHE A 342 15.78 -14.15 3.27
N MET A 343 16.09 -14.44 2.01
CA MET A 343 17.46 -14.68 1.55
C MET A 343 17.66 -14.10 0.16
N ASN A 344 18.81 -13.49 -0.08
CA ASN A 344 19.17 -12.90 -1.38
C ASN A 344 18.10 -11.93 -1.91
N GLU A 345 17.53 -11.10 -1.03
CA GLU A 345 16.45 -10.16 -1.35
C GLU A 345 15.16 -10.80 -1.86
N VAL A 346 15.00 -12.11 -1.70
CA VAL A 346 13.77 -12.84 -2.04
C VAL A 346 13.08 -13.29 -0.77
N LEU A 347 11.78 -12.98 -0.66
CA LEU A 347 10.94 -13.44 0.45
C LEU A 347 10.27 -14.76 0.05
N VAL A 348 10.60 -15.82 0.78
CA VAL A 348 9.98 -17.14 0.61
C VAL A 348 8.74 -17.21 1.49
N VAL A 349 7.60 -17.52 0.88
CA VAL A 349 6.29 -17.57 1.56
C VAL A 349 5.58 -18.91 1.36
N GLY A 350 4.98 -19.42 2.43
CA GLY A 350 4.12 -20.59 2.45
C GLY A 350 2.66 -20.20 2.19
N LEU A 351 2.03 -20.88 1.23
CA LEU A 351 0.64 -20.67 0.80
C LEU A 351 -0.11 -22.00 0.73
N ALA A 352 -1.41 -22.02 1.05
CA ALA A 352 -2.23 -23.21 0.84
C ALA A 352 -2.69 -23.40 -0.62
N LYS A 353 -2.84 -22.29 -1.32
CA LYS A 353 -3.25 -22.23 -2.73
C LYS A 353 -2.43 -21.16 -3.43
N LEU A 354 -1.94 -21.49 -4.63
CA LEU A 354 -1.29 -20.51 -5.48
C LEU A 354 -2.35 -19.64 -6.13
N HIS A 355 -2.28 -18.35 -5.86
CA HIS A 355 -3.11 -17.35 -6.50
C HIS A 355 -2.17 -16.31 -7.13
N PRO A 356 -2.10 -16.18 -8.46
CA PRO A 356 -1.15 -15.26 -9.10
C PRO A 356 -1.26 -13.83 -8.56
N GLY A 357 -2.48 -13.32 -8.37
CA GLY A 357 -2.68 -11.99 -7.81
C GLY A 357 -2.24 -11.85 -6.34
N LEU A 358 -2.14 -12.94 -5.59
CA LEU A 358 -1.63 -12.90 -4.21
C LEU A 358 -0.12 -12.72 -4.17
N ILE A 359 0.61 -13.31 -5.13
CA ILE A 359 2.07 -13.17 -5.25
C ILE A 359 2.41 -11.70 -5.49
N ASP A 360 1.69 -11.06 -6.40
CA ASP A 360 1.82 -9.62 -6.66
C ASP A 360 1.53 -8.78 -5.40
N ILE A 361 0.48 -9.14 -4.63
CA ILE A 361 0.12 -8.43 -3.38
C ILE A 361 1.28 -8.51 -2.40
N LEU A 362 1.78 -9.72 -2.18
CA LEU A 362 2.85 -9.96 -1.22
C LEU A 362 4.13 -9.25 -1.66
N SER A 363 4.41 -9.21 -2.96
CA SER A 363 5.58 -8.50 -3.49
C SER A 363 5.47 -7.00 -3.27
N GLU A 364 4.29 -6.43 -3.52
CA GLU A 364 4.03 -5.01 -3.32
C GLU A 364 4.06 -4.60 -1.83
N ILE A 365 3.52 -5.43 -0.94
CA ILE A 365 3.53 -5.17 0.51
C ILE A 365 4.94 -5.27 1.08
N SER A 366 5.70 -6.29 0.67
CA SER A 366 7.04 -6.55 1.20
C SER A 366 8.12 -5.68 0.55
N GLY A 367 7.90 -5.21 -0.69
CA GLY A 367 8.91 -4.56 -1.51
C GLY A 367 9.92 -5.52 -2.16
N TYR A 368 9.72 -6.83 -2.02
CA TYR A 368 10.66 -7.85 -2.49
C TYR A 368 10.01 -8.85 -3.47
N PRO A 369 10.79 -9.47 -4.36
CA PRO A 369 10.35 -10.64 -5.10
C PRO A 369 9.88 -11.76 -4.16
N ILE A 370 8.79 -12.43 -4.55
CA ILE A 370 8.16 -13.49 -3.76
C ILE A 370 8.42 -14.84 -4.39
N GLU A 371 8.93 -15.77 -3.59
CA GLU A 371 9.01 -17.19 -3.94
C GLU A 371 7.97 -17.96 -3.14
N THR A 372 7.06 -18.65 -3.83
CA THR A 372 5.98 -19.38 -3.16
C THR A 372 6.33 -20.84 -2.93
N ARG A 373 5.96 -21.36 -1.77
CA ARG A 373 6.00 -22.78 -1.39
C ARG A 373 4.60 -23.19 -0.94
N LEU A 374 4.20 -24.43 -1.21
CA LEU A 374 2.89 -24.93 -0.79
C LEU A 374 2.95 -25.56 0.60
N MET A 375 1.98 -25.20 1.44
CA MET A 375 1.81 -25.74 2.78
C MET A 375 0.33 -26.05 3.03
N THR A 376 0.00 -26.74 4.13
CA THR A 376 -1.42 -26.92 4.50
C THR A 376 -1.96 -25.67 5.19
N ASP A 377 -3.25 -25.39 5.02
CA ASP A 377 -3.94 -24.31 5.76
C ASP A 377 -3.79 -24.51 7.29
N ALA A 378 -3.86 -25.75 7.76
CA ALA A 378 -3.74 -26.09 9.17
C ALA A 378 -2.37 -25.69 9.74
N THR A 379 -1.28 -25.96 9.01
CA THR A 379 0.07 -25.57 9.42
C THR A 379 0.23 -24.04 9.45
N ILE A 380 -0.24 -23.34 8.41
CA ILE A 380 -0.16 -21.88 8.33
C ILE A 380 -0.92 -21.25 9.51
N ILE A 381 -2.18 -21.64 9.71
CA ILE A 381 -3.03 -21.09 10.77
C ILE A 381 -2.46 -21.45 12.15
N GLY A 382 -2.03 -22.70 12.34
CA GLY A 382 -1.46 -23.17 13.61
C GLY A 382 -0.22 -22.38 14.02
N ARG A 383 0.68 -22.11 13.07
CA ARG A 383 1.91 -21.35 13.34
C ARG A 383 1.63 -19.88 13.60
N LEU A 384 0.78 -19.25 12.80
CA LEU A 384 0.39 -17.87 13.04
C LEU A 384 -0.31 -17.70 14.41
N ALA A 385 -1.07 -18.70 14.86
CA ALA A 385 -1.74 -18.66 16.17
C ALA A 385 -0.79 -18.86 17.37
N GLN A 386 0.37 -19.50 17.18
CA GLN A 386 1.36 -19.74 18.24
C GLN A 386 2.18 -18.49 18.58
N VAL A 387 2.30 -17.55 17.64
CA VAL A 387 2.98 -16.28 17.88
C VAL A 387 2.12 -15.41 18.81
N GLN A 388 2.60 -15.16 20.03
CA GLN A 388 2.02 -14.15 20.92
C GLN A 388 2.39 -12.75 20.43
N PHE A 389 1.77 -12.31 19.34
CA PHE A 389 1.91 -10.92 18.92
C PHE A 389 1.09 -10.05 19.86
N SER A 390 1.75 -9.38 20.81
CA SER A 390 1.08 -8.37 21.62
C SER A 390 0.74 -7.19 20.71
N GLU A 391 -0.52 -6.78 20.64
CA GLU A 391 -0.93 -5.57 19.91
C GLU A 391 -0.18 -4.31 20.40
N SER A 392 0.41 -4.36 21.60
CA SER A 392 1.31 -3.32 22.14
C SER A 392 2.70 -3.26 21.49
N ASN A 393 3.08 -4.30 20.75
CA ASN A 393 4.28 -4.41 19.93
C ASN A 393 3.99 -4.18 18.44
N LEU A 394 2.78 -3.76 18.06
CA LEU A 394 2.70 -2.89 16.89
C LEU A 394 3.65 -1.75 17.23
N PRO A 395 4.83 -1.64 16.59
CA PRO A 395 5.70 -0.50 16.86
C PRO A 395 4.80 0.72 16.81
N ASP A 396 4.85 1.50 17.91
CA ASP A 396 4.27 2.82 18.00
C ASP A 396 5.02 3.64 16.94
N TYR A 397 4.69 3.39 15.68
CA TYR A 397 5.12 4.10 14.51
C TYR A 397 4.34 5.41 14.56
N LYS A 398 4.58 6.20 15.62
CA LYS A 398 4.86 7.62 15.44
C LYS A 398 5.71 7.64 14.20
N ILE A 399 5.23 8.29 13.14
CA ILE A 399 5.98 8.48 11.91
C ILE A 399 7.21 9.27 12.34
N GLY A 400 8.23 8.55 12.78
CA GLY A 400 9.52 9.08 13.05
C GLY A 400 10.06 9.43 11.68
N ILE A 401 10.79 10.53 11.63
CA ILE A 401 11.58 10.96 10.48
C ILE A 401 12.38 9.80 9.81
N PRO A 402 12.79 8.70 10.49
CA PRO A 402 13.35 7.52 9.82
C PRO A 402 12.44 6.86 8.76
N GLN A 403 11.11 7.03 8.81
CA GLN A 403 10.16 6.44 7.86
C GLN A 403 9.92 7.29 6.60
N ILE A 404 10.37 8.54 6.60
CA ILE A 404 10.46 9.33 5.36
C ILE A 404 11.54 8.73 4.46
N ASN A 405 12.64 8.24 5.06
CA ASN A 405 13.71 7.59 4.33
C ASN A 405 13.25 6.26 3.73
N SER A 406 12.57 5.40 4.50
CA SER A 406 11.99 4.17 3.95
C SER A 406 10.90 4.45 2.90
N PHE A 407 10.14 5.55 3.04
CA PHE A 407 9.16 5.99 2.03
C PHE A 407 9.78 6.46 0.72
N LEU A 408 10.98 7.04 0.77
CA LEU A 408 11.72 7.50 -0.40
C LEU A 408 12.65 6.42 -0.98
N GLU A 409 13.07 5.44 -0.18
CA GLU A 409 13.89 4.28 -0.58
C GLU A 409 13.07 3.24 -1.36
N THR A 410 11.83 2.94 -0.95
CA THR A 410 11.00 1.89 -1.58
C THR A 410 10.22 2.35 -2.82
N SER A 411 10.19 3.65 -3.12
CA SER A 411 9.27 4.16 -4.15
C SER A 411 9.71 3.87 -5.58
N HIS A 412 11.00 3.65 -5.90
CA HIS A 412 11.50 3.54 -7.31
C HIS A 412 10.82 4.53 -8.29
N MET A 413 10.45 5.73 -7.81
CA MET A 413 9.61 6.67 -8.55
C MET A 413 10.51 7.63 -9.34
N VAL A 414 11.05 7.16 -10.48
CA VAL A 414 11.33 7.93 -11.72
C VAL A 414 11.88 6.93 -12.76
N GLN A 415 11.20 6.76 -13.90
CA GLN A 415 11.90 6.34 -15.13
C GLN A 415 12.66 7.54 -15.70
N PRO A 416 13.92 7.37 -16.17
CA PRO A 416 14.80 8.46 -16.60
C PRO A 416 14.23 9.41 -17.66
N ASP A 417 13.21 8.98 -18.39
CA ASP A 417 12.81 9.57 -19.67
C ASP A 417 11.80 10.73 -19.57
N GLN A 418 11.37 11.12 -18.36
CA GLN A 418 10.38 12.21 -18.17
C GLN A 418 10.91 13.50 -17.53
N ILE A 419 12.23 13.72 -17.52
CA ILE A 419 12.79 15.03 -17.14
C ILE A 419 12.72 15.96 -18.35
N GLN A 420 11.62 16.71 -18.51
CA GLN A 420 11.61 17.87 -19.39
C GLN A 420 12.39 19.02 -18.75
N ARG A 421 13.46 19.43 -19.44
CA ARG A 421 14.26 20.62 -19.13
C ARG A 421 13.41 21.88 -19.31
N ILE A 422 13.42 22.75 -18.31
CA ILE A 422 13.30 24.20 -18.49
C ILE A 422 14.63 24.80 -18.04
#